data_AF-A0A3M0JXC5-F1
#
_entry.id   AF-A0A3M0JXC5-F1
#
_cell.length_a   1.000
_cell.length_b   1.000
_cell.length_c   1.000
_cell.angle_alpha   90.00
_cell.angle_beta   90.00
_cell.angle_gamma   90.00
#
_symmetry.space_group_name_H-M   'P 1'
#
loop_
_entity.id
_entity.type
_entity.pdbx_description
1 polymer ?
#
loop_
_entity_poly.entity_id
_entity_poly.type
_entity_poly.pdbx_seq_one_letter_code
_entity_poly.pdbx_strand_id
1 'polypeptide(L)'
;MRRRGAVQRKVPCLFVTEVKDEPSAKRERQPFKVLATDTITGKALEADVHNAVATEKMDGTCCYVTTFKEFVWNIEEDFKPVPDTWIPAKDIEFSNGNPLPDENGHMPGWVPVEKNSKQYCWHSSVVNYEAGMALVLKHHADPGLLEITPMPLSEILEQTLELIGTNINANPYGLGNKKHPVHLLVPHGAFEIKNPPALKQNDILSWFESCMEGKVEGIVWHCHDGCLIKLHRHHLGLPWPLPETYLNSQPVVISFNRTKYDYDFEPKSLFHHFSVLDGQKFDRLKDINFDA
;
A
#
# COMPACT_ATOMS: atom_id res chain seq x y z
N MET A 1 -4.67 -13.07 11.66
CA MET A 1 -3.90 -13.30 10.40
C MET A 1 -2.47 -13.66 10.75
N ARG A 2 -1.88 -14.67 10.11
CA ARG A 2 -0.43 -14.92 10.18
C ARG A 2 0.25 -13.68 9.61
N ARG A 3 1.17 -13.03 10.34
CA ARG A 3 1.85 -11.81 9.88
C ARG A 3 2.55 -12.12 8.55
N ARG A 4 2.10 -11.49 7.47
CA ARG A 4 2.76 -11.54 6.16
C ARG A 4 3.87 -10.49 6.17
N GLY A 5 4.99 -10.79 5.50
CA GLY A 5 6.22 -10.00 5.62
C GLY A 5 6.02 -8.49 5.47
N ALA A 6 6.76 -7.72 6.25
CA ALA A 6 6.82 -6.27 6.15
C ALA A 6 7.68 -5.85 4.94
N VAL A 7 7.23 -4.87 4.15
CA VAL A 7 7.97 -4.30 3.02
C VAL A 7 9.12 -3.47 3.55
N GLN A 8 10.23 -4.10 3.93
CA GLN A 8 11.40 -3.39 4.43
C GLN A 8 12.55 -3.37 3.42
N ARG A 9 12.26 -3.63 2.15
CA ARG A 9 13.22 -3.55 1.05
C ARG A 9 12.47 -3.24 -0.23
N LYS A 10 13.19 -2.85 -1.28
CA LYS A 10 12.58 -2.70 -2.60
C LYS A 10 12.05 -4.05 -3.09
N VAL A 11 10.79 -4.06 -3.48
CA VAL A 11 10.11 -5.25 -4.01
C VAL A 11 10.47 -5.41 -5.51
N PRO A 12 11.20 -6.46 -5.93
CA PRO A 12 11.54 -6.69 -7.34
C PRO A 12 10.33 -7.09 -8.19
N CYS A 13 10.46 -6.92 -9.52
CA CYS A 13 9.47 -7.36 -10.49
C CYS A 13 9.49 -8.89 -10.65
N LEU A 14 8.33 -9.53 -10.86
CA LEU A 14 8.22 -10.96 -11.16
C LEU A 14 9.02 -11.33 -12.42
N PHE A 15 8.88 -10.53 -13.48
CA PHE A 15 9.54 -10.74 -14.75
C PHE A 15 10.69 -9.76 -14.95
N VAL A 16 11.69 -10.18 -15.73
CA VAL A 16 12.73 -9.30 -16.26
C VAL A 16 12.04 -8.16 -17.02
N THR A 17 12.47 -6.93 -16.79
CA THR A 17 11.91 -5.75 -17.45
C THR A 17 12.81 -5.26 -18.56
N GLU A 18 12.20 -4.83 -19.66
CA GLU A 18 12.87 -4.19 -20.79
C GLU A 18 12.38 -2.75 -20.97
N VAL A 19 13.27 -1.89 -21.47
CA VAL A 19 12.94 -0.51 -21.86
C VAL A 19 12.65 -0.50 -23.35
N LYS A 20 11.49 0.04 -23.73
CA LYS A 20 11.14 0.29 -25.13
C LYS A 20 11.09 1.78 -25.40
N ASP A 21 11.67 2.21 -26.51
CA ASP A 21 11.65 3.59 -27.00
C ASP A 21 10.29 3.98 -27.59
N GLU A 22 9.26 3.83 -26.76
CA GLU A 22 7.88 4.18 -27.06
C GLU A 22 7.29 5.01 -25.91
N PRO A 23 6.47 6.03 -26.17
CA PRO A 23 5.90 6.86 -25.12
C PRO A 23 5.14 6.06 -24.06
N SER A 24 5.34 6.42 -22.80
CA SER A 24 4.64 5.80 -21.67
C SER A 24 3.18 6.22 -21.64
N ALA A 25 2.27 5.23 -21.62
CA ALA A 25 0.86 5.47 -21.32
C ALA A 25 0.62 5.92 -19.86
N LYS A 26 1.60 5.69 -18.96
CA LYS A 26 1.52 6.03 -17.53
C LYS A 26 1.99 7.46 -17.24
N ARG A 27 2.90 8.01 -18.05
CA ARG A 27 3.54 9.30 -17.80
C ARG A 27 3.66 10.10 -19.09
N GLU A 28 2.89 11.18 -19.19
CA GLU A 28 2.71 12.02 -20.39
C GLU A 28 4.03 12.47 -21.07
N ARG A 29 5.09 12.68 -20.28
CA ARG A 29 6.39 13.19 -20.78
C ARG A 29 7.52 12.17 -20.76
N GLN A 30 7.20 10.89 -20.59
CA GLN A 30 8.21 9.83 -20.60
C GLN A 30 8.28 9.22 -22.01
N PRO A 31 9.41 9.41 -22.75
CA PRO A 31 9.52 8.98 -24.15
C PRO A 31 9.76 7.46 -24.31
N PHE A 32 9.88 6.74 -23.20
CA PHE A 32 10.08 5.29 -23.16
C PHE A 32 9.06 4.64 -22.23
N LYS A 33 8.84 3.34 -22.37
CA LYS A 33 8.05 2.52 -21.43
C LYS A 33 8.87 1.35 -20.92
N VAL A 34 8.58 0.93 -19.69
CA VAL A 34 9.19 -0.24 -19.07
C VAL A 34 8.16 -1.35 -19.07
N LEU A 35 8.44 -2.44 -19.77
CA LEU A 35 7.55 -3.59 -19.87
C LEU A 35 8.20 -4.84 -19.27
N ALA A 36 7.37 -5.73 -18.74
CA ALA A 36 7.77 -7.06 -18.34
C ALA A 36 7.90 -7.94 -19.58
N THR A 37 9.00 -8.70 -19.63
CA THR A 37 9.17 -9.85 -20.53
C THR A 37 8.42 -11.07 -19.98
N ASP A 38 8.55 -12.21 -20.62
CA ASP A 38 8.00 -13.49 -20.19
C ASP A 38 8.95 -14.30 -19.28
N THR A 39 10.16 -13.77 -19.05
CA THR A 39 11.20 -14.45 -18.27
C THR A 39 11.10 -14.07 -16.80
N ILE A 40 10.84 -15.04 -15.93
CA ILE A 40 10.83 -14.85 -14.47
C ILE A 40 12.25 -14.47 -14.01
N THR A 41 12.34 -13.49 -13.10
CA THR A 41 13.65 -13.05 -12.57
C THR A 41 14.31 -14.12 -11.70
N GLY A 42 15.65 -14.15 -11.69
CA GLY A 42 16.41 -15.02 -10.77
C GLY A 42 16.03 -14.80 -9.31
N LYS A 43 15.88 -13.53 -8.89
CA LYS A 43 15.42 -13.15 -7.53
C LYS A 43 14.06 -13.78 -7.18
N ALA A 44 13.13 -13.88 -8.13
CA ALA A 44 11.82 -14.49 -7.89
C ALA A 44 11.91 -16.02 -7.80
N LEU A 45 12.75 -16.66 -8.62
CA LEU A 45 12.97 -18.11 -8.57
C LEU A 45 13.70 -18.52 -7.28
N GLU A 46 14.72 -17.78 -6.87
CA GLU A 46 15.47 -18.00 -5.63
C GLU A 46 14.57 -17.88 -4.39
N ALA A 47 13.58 -16.99 -4.42
CA ALA A 47 12.58 -16.83 -3.37
C ALA A 47 11.45 -17.88 -3.41
N ASP A 48 11.49 -18.85 -4.34
CA ASP A 48 10.44 -19.87 -4.50
C ASP A 48 9.04 -19.26 -4.75
N VAL A 49 8.96 -18.30 -5.67
CA VAL A 49 7.71 -17.58 -5.99
C VAL A 49 6.55 -18.50 -6.40
N HIS A 50 6.83 -19.71 -6.89
CA HIS A 50 5.82 -20.69 -7.29
C HIS A 50 4.95 -21.18 -6.12
N ASN A 51 5.48 -21.17 -4.90
CA ASN A 51 4.75 -21.55 -3.69
C ASN A 51 4.33 -20.33 -2.85
N ALA A 52 4.53 -19.11 -3.36
CA ALA A 52 4.21 -17.89 -2.65
C ALA A 52 2.70 -17.61 -2.60
N VAL A 53 2.27 -16.86 -1.58
CA VAL A 53 0.89 -16.39 -1.45
C VAL A 53 0.71 -15.10 -2.24
N ALA A 54 -0.20 -15.11 -3.21
CA ALA A 54 -0.52 -13.93 -4.02
C ALA A 54 -1.54 -13.03 -3.30
N THR A 55 -1.29 -11.73 -3.30
CA THR A 55 -2.17 -10.72 -2.70
C THR A 55 -2.32 -9.53 -3.66
N GLU A 56 -3.42 -8.80 -3.50
CA GLU A 56 -3.61 -7.53 -4.21
C GLU A 56 -2.46 -6.57 -3.90
N LYS A 57 -1.89 -5.97 -4.94
CA LYS A 57 -1.04 -4.79 -4.78
C LYS A 57 -1.93 -3.56 -4.62
N MET A 58 -1.84 -2.91 -3.47
CA MET A 58 -2.51 -1.63 -3.25
C MET A 58 -1.75 -0.49 -3.94
N ASP A 59 -2.50 0.42 -4.55
CA ASP A 59 -1.98 1.67 -5.10
C ASP A 59 -2.10 2.78 -4.04
N GLY A 60 -1.13 2.79 -3.14
CA GLY A 60 -1.05 3.72 -2.02
C GLY A 60 0.34 4.30 -1.82
N THR A 61 0.53 4.95 -0.67
CA THR A 61 1.85 5.32 -0.15
C THR A 61 2.19 4.48 1.07
N CYS A 62 3.28 3.71 0.97
CA CYS A 62 3.65 2.74 1.99
C CYS A 62 4.14 3.42 3.29
N CYS A 63 3.67 2.91 4.42
CA CYS A 63 3.95 3.32 5.78
C CYS A 63 4.53 2.13 6.56
N TYR A 64 5.42 2.38 7.51
CA TYR A 64 5.92 1.37 8.45
C TYR A 64 5.66 1.81 9.89
N VAL A 65 5.03 0.95 10.69
CA VAL A 65 4.71 1.25 12.09
C VAL A 65 5.77 0.62 12.99
N THR A 66 6.46 1.43 13.79
CA THR A 66 7.52 0.97 14.69
C THR A 66 7.56 1.80 15.98
N THR A 67 8.17 1.26 17.02
CA THR A 67 8.50 2.04 18.21
C THR A 67 9.53 3.10 17.83
N PHE A 68 9.29 4.34 18.27
CA PHE A 68 10.26 5.42 18.13
C PHE A 68 11.57 5.03 18.84
N LYS A 69 12.69 5.15 18.14
CA LYS A 69 14.04 5.10 18.71
C LYS A 69 14.64 6.49 18.55
N GLU A 70 15.21 7.05 19.62
CA GLU A 70 15.93 8.33 19.55
C GLU A 70 16.98 8.27 18.44
N PHE A 71 17.01 9.31 17.60
CA PHE A 71 17.91 9.41 16.45
C PHE A 71 18.91 10.54 16.67
N VAL A 72 20.19 10.31 16.33
CA VAL A 72 21.29 11.28 16.48
C VAL A 72 22.07 11.39 15.16
N TRP A 73 22.33 12.63 14.76
CA TRP A 73 22.81 13.07 13.45
C TRP A 73 24.32 12.88 13.21
N ASN A 74 24.70 12.69 11.94
CA ASN A 74 26.01 13.11 11.41
C ASN A 74 25.78 13.97 10.14
N ILE A 75 26.17 15.24 10.20
CA ILE A 75 25.84 16.28 9.21
C ILE A 75 26.88 16.33 8.06
N GLU A 76 28.06 15.73 8.22
CA GLU A 76 29.20 15.98 7.33
C GLU A 76 29.31 15.00 6.13
N GLU A 77 28.59 13.87 6.11
CA GLU A 77 28.81 12.78 5.12
C GLU A 77 27.62 12.50 4.17
N ASP A 78 26.38 12.88 4.51
CA ASP A 78 25.15 12.40 3.84
C ASP A 78 24.51 13.40 2.83
N PHE A 79 24.98 13.42 1.57
CA PHE A 79 24.34 14.20 0.48
C PHE A 79 23.90 13.29 -0.69
N LYS A 80 22.73 13.41 -1.35
CA LYS A 80 21.71 14.47 -1.61
C LYS A 80 20.65 14.63 -0.50
N PRO A 81 19.89 15.76 -0.43
CA PRO A 81 18.94 16.00 0.67
C PRO A 81 17.74 15.06 0.57
N VAL A 82 17.90 13.86 1.12
CA VAL A 82 16.82 13.15 1.80
C VAL A 82 16.45 14.01 3.01
N PRO A 83 15.16 14.08 3.41
CA PRO A 83 14.80 14.75 4.64
C PRO A 83 15.67 14.22 5.76
N ASP A 84 16.16 15.11 6.61
CA ASP A 84 16.99 14.81 7.77
C ASP A 84 16.48 13.50 8.45
N THR A 85 15.17 13.34 8.61
CA THR A 85 14.55 12.23 9.33
C THR A 85 14.46 10.89 8.53
N TRP A 86 15.21 10.70 7.45
CA TRP A 86 15.19 9.48 6.64
C TRP A 86 15.91 8.30 7.31
N ILE A 87 15.24 7.14 7.39
CA ILE A 87 15.72 5.89 8.00
C ILE A 87 15.88 4.85 6.89
N PRO A 88 17.07 4.25 6.67
CA PRO A 88 17.29 3.29 5.61
C PRO A 88 16.40 2.05 5.77
N ALA A 89 15.94 1.51 4.64
CA ALA A 89 15.30 0.21 4.59
C ALA A 89 16.31 -0.91 4.92
N LYS A 90 15.85 -2.15 5.12
CA LYS A 90 16.74 -3.31 5.28
C LYS A 90 17.56 -3.53 4.00
N ASP A 91 18.76 -4.05 4.19
CA ASP A 91 19.68 -4.51 3.13
C ASP A 91 20.14 -3.40 2.18
N ILE A 92 20.15 -2.15 2.65
CA ILE A 92 20.90 -1.07 1.99
C ILE A 92 22.39 -1.36 2.16
N GLU A 93 23.12 -1.39 1.04
CA GLU A 93 24.58 -1.48 1.06
C GLU A 93 25.18 -0.14 1.49
N PHE A 94 26.31 -0.19 2.21
CA PHE A 94 27.02 1.00 2.66
C PHE A 94 28.46 0.96 2.17
N SER A 95 28.98 2.11 1.75
CA SER A 95 30.39 2.32 1.42
C SER A 95 30.91 3.53 2.17
N ASN A 96 31.96 3.35 2.98
CA ASN A 96 32.52 4.38 3.85
C ASN A 96 31.45 5.09 4.71
N GLY A 97 30.51 4.34 5.29
CA GLY A 97 29.42 4.90 6.10
C GLY A 97 28.24 5.46 5.30
N ASN A 98 28.37 5.64 3.99
CA ASN A 98 27.33 6.22 3.14
C ASN A 98 26.46 5.14 2.49
N PRO A 99 25.12 5.29 2.47
CA PRO A 99 24.23 4.36 1.79
C PRO A 99 24.44 4.42 0.27
N LEU A 100 24.52 3.25 -0.37
CA LEU A 100 24.62 3.13 -1.81
C LEU A 100 23.23 2.96 -2.43
N PRO A 101 22.98 3.60 -3.60
CA PRO A 101 21.77 3.31 -4.36
C PRO A 101 21.81 1.89 -4.93
N ASP A 102 20.64 1.31 -5.13
CA ASP A 102 20.51 0.01 -5.80
C ASP A 102 20.96 0.05 -7.28
N GLU A 103 20.98 -1.12 -7.94
CA GLU A 103 21.32 -1.28 -9.36
C GLU A 103 20.53 -0.37 -10.32
N ASN A 104 19.40 0.20 -9.86
CA ASN A 104 18.54 1.11 -10.61
C ASN A 104 18.59 2.56 -10.09
N GLY A 105 19.54 2.91 -9.22
CA GLY A 105 19.69 4.26 -8.67
C GLY A 105 18.75 4.63 -7.53
N HIS A 106 18.04 3.68 -6.91
CA HIS A 106 17.06 3.95 -5.85
C HIS A 106 17.67 3.78 -4.46
N MET A 107 17.22 4.61 -3.51
CA MET A 107 17.63 4.54 -2.10
C MET A 107 16.39 4.45 -1.21
N PRO A 108 15.84 3.24 -0.96
CA PRO A 108 14.61 3.07 -0.19
C PRO A 108 14.82 3.30 1.30
N GLY A 109 13.85 3.97 1.94
CA GLY A 109 13.83 4.19 3.38
C GLY A 109 12.53 4.86 3.83
N TRP A 110 12.50 5.25 5.10
CA TRP A 110 11.31 5.72 5.81
C TRP A 110 11.50 7.13 6.32
N VAL A 111 10.44 7.91 6.35
CA VAL A 111 10.44 9.20 7.04
C VAL A 111 9.32 9.21 8.07
N PRO A 112 9.57 9.64 9.32
CA PRO A 112 8.55 9.78 10.34
C PRO A 112 7.36 10.64 9.88
N VAL A 113 6.16 10.15 10.15
CA VAL A 113 4.93 10.90 9.94
C VAL A 113 4.72 11.80 11.16
N GLU A 114 5.18 13.04 11.08
CA GLU A 114 5.03 13.99 12.18
C GLU A 114 3.59 14.54 12.28
N LYS A 115 3.07 14.62 13.51
CA LYS A 115 1.79 15.30 13.81
C LYS A 115 1.90 16.76 13.35
N ASN A 116 0.88 17.26 12.65
CA ASN A 116 0.80 18.61 12.08
C ASN A 116 1.74 18.93 10.90
N SER A 117 2.50 17.96 10.39
CA SER A 117 3.27 18.17 9.15
C SER A 117 2.32 18.31 7.96
N LYS A 118 2.44 19.43 7.22
CA LYS A 118 1.70 19.63 5.97
C LYS A 118 2.12 18.64 4.87
N GLN A 119 3.35 18.14 4.92
CA GLN A 119 3.86 17.19 3.95
C GLN A 119 3.23 15.81 4.12
N TYR A 120 2.94 15.42 5.37
CA TYR A 120 2.37 14.12 5.71
C TYR A 120 0.94 14.21 6.25
N CYS A 121 0.21 15.27 5.92
CA CYS A 121 -1.12 15.55 6.47
C CYS A 121 -2.13 14.44 6.21
N TRP A 122 -2.03 13.74 5.07
CA TRP A 122 -2.90 12.60 4.75
C TRP A 122 -2.50 11.31 5.49
N HIS A 123 -1.23 11.19 5.86
CA HIS A 123 -0.77 10.06 6.67
C HIS A 123 -1.16 10.27 8.14
N SER A 124 -1.07 11.51 8.62
CA SER A 124 -1.48 11.84 9.99
C SER A 124 -3.00 11.88 10.16
N SER A 125 -3.80 12.09 9.11
CA SER A 125 -5.28 12.09 9.22
C SER A 125 -5.87 10.72 9.59
N VAL A 126 -5.14 9.64 9.34
CA VAL A 126 -5.55 8.26 9.64
C VAL A 126 -4.92 7.71 10.92
N VAL A 127 -4.15 8.53 11.65
CA VAL A 127 -3.51 8.15 12.92
C VAL A 127 -3.96 9.11 14.03
N ASN A 128 -4.55 8.57 15.07
CA ASN A 128 -4.78 9.29 16.31
C ASN A 128 -3.67 8.92 17.31
N TYR A 129 -2.68 9.81 17.44
CA TYR A 129 -1.53 9.60 18.32
C TYR A 129 -1.88 9.60 19.82
N GLU A 130 -2.92 10.33 20.22
CA GLU A 130 -3.32 10.43 21.63
C GLU A 130 -4.06 9.17 22.09
N ALA A 131 -4.95 8.66 21.23
CA ALA A 131 -5.64 7.39 21.45
C ALA A 131 -4.75 6.17 21.10
N GLY A 132 -3.61 6.37 20.43
CA GLY A 132 -2.72 5.31 19.99
C GLY A 132 -3.36 4.38 18.95
N MET A 133 -4.13 4.92 18.01
CA MET A 133 -4.91 4.15 17.02
C MET A 133 -4.68 4.61 15.59
N ALA A 134 -4.97 3.72 14.64
CA ALA A 134 -5.04 4.03 13.21
C ALA A 134 -6.37 3.55 12.58
N LEU A 135 -6.86 4.26 11.57
CA LEU A 135 -8.01 3.83 10.76
C LEU A 135 -7.55 2.83 9.69
N VAL A 136 -8.06 1.61 9.78
CA VAL A 136 -7.62 0.48 8.96
C VAL A 136 -8.78 -0.09 8.15
N LEU A 137 -8.51 -0.38 6.87
CA LEU A 137 -9.36 -1.20 6.00
C LEU A 137 -8.80 -2.62 5.93
N LYS A 138 -9.64 -3.62 6.20
CA LYS A 138 -9.28 -5.04 6.19
C LYS A 138 -10.47 -5.92 5.80
N HIS A 139 -10.28 -7.24 5.73
CA HIS A 139 -11.39 -8.18 5.66
C HIS A 139 -12.14 -8.26 6.99
N HIS A 140 -13.47 -8.23 6.92
CA HIS A 140 -14.33 -8.63 8.03
C HIS A 140 -14.20 -10.15 8.29
N ALA A 141 -14.68 -10.60 9.44
CA ALA A 141 -14.79 -12.04 9.73
C ALA A 141 -15.76 -12.76 8.78
N ASP A 142 -16.78 -12.04 8.28
CA ASP A 142 -17.72 -12.55 7.30
C ASP A 142 -17.08 -12.57 5.90
N PRO A 143 -17.11 -13.72 5.20
CA PRO A 143 -16.52 -13.84 3.87
C PRO A 143 -17.09 -12.85 2.86
N GLY A 144 -16.21 -12.13 2.16
CA GLY A 144 -16.60 -11.20 1.10
C GLY A 144 -17.09 -9.84 1.59
N LEU A 145 -16.95 -9.54 2.88
CA LEU A 145 -17.23 -8.23 3.47
C LEU A 145 -15.92 -7.55 3.88
N LEU A 146 -15.78 -6.28 3.55
CA LEU A 146 -14.72 -5.41 4.04
C LEU A 146 -15.12 -4.77 5.36
N GLU A 147 -14.14 -4.40 6.17
CA GLU A 147 -14.32 -3.72 7.45
C GLU A 147 -13.41 -2.50 7.52
N ILE A 148 -13.99 -1.35 7.86
CA ILE A 148 -13.24 -0.16 8.32
C ILE A 148 -13.35 -0.09 9.83
N THR A 149 -12.21 -0.11 10.50
CA THR A 149 -12.14 -0.12 11.97
C THR A 149 -10.96 0.70 12.48
N PRO A 150 -11.07 1.38 13.63
CA PRO A 150 -9.90 1.81 14.38
C PRO A 150 -9.17 0.58 14.93
N MET A 151 -7.84 0.56 14.79
CA MET A 151 -6.96 -0.47 15.36
C MET A 151 -5.89 0.18 16.23
N PRO A 152 -5.59 -0.39 17.42
CA PRO A 152 -4.44 0.05 18.21
C PRO A 152 -3.14 -0.06 17.42
N LEU A 153 -2.27 0.96 17.52
CA LEU A 153 -0.96 0.97 16.87
C LEU A 153 -0.09 -0.24 17.29
N SER A 154 -0.29 -0.74 18.51
CA SER A 154 0.38 -1.95 19.01
C SER A 154 0.00 -3.22 18.25
N GLU A 155 -1.21 -3.31 17.70
CA GLU A 155 -1.65 -4.47 16.91
C GLU A 155 -1.05 -4.48 15.50
N ILE A 156 -0.72 -3.29 14.98
CA ILE A 156 -0.10 -3.11 13.66
C ILE A 156 1.41 -2.79 13.74
N LEU A 157 2.01 -2.92 14.92
CA LEU A 157 3.43 -2.71 15.13
C LEU A 157 4.25 -3.69 14.27
N GLU A 158 5.34 -3.20 13.70
CA GLU A 158 6.25 -3.89 12.78
C GLU A 158 5.61 -4.30 11.46
N GLN A 159 4.41 -3.80 11.16
CA GLN A 159 3.77 -4.00 9.87
C GLN A 159 4.03 -2.82 8.93
N THR A 160 4.03 -3.13 7.64
CA THR A 160 3.90 -2.12 6.59
C THR A 160 2.47 -2.04 6.12
N LEU A 161 1.98 -0.83 5.88
CA LEU A 161 0.62 -0.56 5.41
C LEU A 161 0.66 0.40 4.24
N GLU A 162 -0.30 0.33 3.35
CA GLU A 162 -0.49 1.28 2.25
C GLU A 162 -1.55 2.29 2.66
N LEU A 163 -1.20 3.57 2.67
CA LEU A 163 -2.18 4.64 2.75
C LEU A 163 -2.88 4.77 1.41
N ILE A 164 -4.19 4.60 1.39
CA ILE A 164 -5.04 4.86 0.22
C ILE A 164 -6.03 5.99 0.55
N GLY A 165 -6.52 6.69 -0.46
CA GLY A 165 -7.53 7.73 -0.22
C GLY A 165 -7.68 8.77 -1.31
N THR A 166 -8.56 9.73 -1.04
CA THR A 166 -8.96 10.81 -1.95
C THR A 166 -7.80 11.58 -2.57
N ASN A 167 -6.72 11.75 -1.79
CA ASN A 167 -5.55 12.54 -2.19
C ASN A 167 -4.33 11.69 -2.53
N ILE A 168 -4.49 10.37 -2.67
CA ILE A 168 -3.39 9.44 -2.92
C ILE A 168 -3.51 8.85 -4.32
N ASN A 169 -2.44 8.94 -5.10
CA ASN A 169 -2.27 8.28 -6.42
C ASN A 169 -3.47 8.41 -7.38
N ALA A 170 -4.09 9.58 -7.44
CA ALA A 170 -5.29 9.86 -8.24
C ALA A 170 -6.59 9.11 -7.81
N ASN A 171 -6.62 8.61 -6.58
CA ASN A 171 -7.78 7.98 -5.94
C ASN A 171 -8.37 6.80 -6.74
N PRO A 172 -7.58 5.74 -7.02
CA PRO A 172 -8.03 4.59 -7.81
C PRO A 172 -9.23 3.85 -7.20
N TYR A 173 -9.45 4.01 -5.89
CA TYR A 173 -10.51 3.34 -5.13
C TYR A 173 -11.77 4.19 -4.96
N GLY A 174 -11.79 5.42 -5.48
CA GLY A 174 -12.97 6.30 -5.41
C GLY A 174 -13.35 6.71 -4.00
N LEU A 175 -12.40 6.75 -3.07
CA LEU A 175 -12.63 7.09 -1.67
C LEU A 175 -12.92 8.58 -1.51
N GLY A 176 -14.04 8.91 -0.87
CA GLY A 176 -14.41 10.27 -0.52
C GLY A 176 -14.43 11.24 -1.71
N ASN A 177 -14.37 12.53 -1.42
CA ASN A 177 -14.29 13.58 -2.42
C ASN A 177 -13.58 14.82 -1.85
N LYS A 178 -13.40 15.87 -2.66
CA LYS A 178 -12.67 17.08 -2.22
C LYS A 178 -13.32 17.79 -1.02
N LYS A 179 -14.64 17.67 -0.84
CA LYS A 179 -15.38 18.27 0.29
C LYS A 179 -15.21 17.40 1.54
N HIS A 180 -15.26 16.09 1.38
CA HIS A 180 -15.11 15.09 2.43
C HIS A 180 -14.04 14.06 2.03
N PRO A 181 -12.75 14.39 2.21
CA PRO A 181 -11.68 13.46 1.89
C PRO A 181 -11.74 12.25 2.83
N VAL A 182 -11.42 11.08 2.29
CA VAL A 182 -11.35 9.81 3.01
C VAL A 182 -10.00 9.18 2.74
N HIS A 183 -9.34 8.75 3.81
CA HIS A 183 -8.07 8.03 3.79
C HIS A 183 -8.13 6.86 4.75
N LEU A 184 -7.46 5.76 4.40
CA LEU A 184 -7.44 4.51 5.18
C LEU A 184 -6.05 3.86 5.04
N LEU A 185 -5.59 3.20 6.09
CA LEU A 185 -4.44 2.30 6.01
C LEU A 185 -4.88 0.89 5.65
N VAL A 186 -4.17 0.24 4.73
CA VAL A 186 -4.38 -1.15 4.35
C VAL A 186 -3.12 -1.94 4.69
N PRO A 187 -3.16 -2.94 5.59
CA PRO A 187 -2.00 -3.76 5.87
C PRO A 187 -1.54 -4.50 4.61
N HIS A 188 -0.22 -4.57 4.39
CA HIS A 188 0.31 -5.33 3.28
C HIS A 188 -0.10 -6.80 3.35
N GLY A 189 -0.56 -7.32 2.22
CA GLY A 189 -1.02 -8.70 2.10
C GLY A 189 -2.35 -8.98 2.79
N ALA A 190 -3.11 -7.96 3.20
CA ALA A 190 -4.44 -8.11 3.80
C ALA A 190 -5.45 -8.78 2.85
N PHE A 191 -5.32 -8.54 1.55
CA PHE A 191 -6.24 -9.01 0.51
C PHE A 191 -5.58 -10.12 -0.32
N GLU A 192 -5.82 -11.37 0.06
CA GLU A 192 -5.35 -12.54 -0.68
C GLU A 192 -6.14 -12.72 -1.97
N ILE A 193 -5.43 -13.03 -3.06
CA ILE A 193 -6.04 -13.43 -4.33
C ILE A 193 -6.36 -14.91 -4.21
N LYS A 194 -7.65 -15.26 -4.23
CA LYS A 194 -8.12 -16.64 -3.99
C LYS A 194 -7.77 -17.58 -5.14
N ASN A 195 -7.84 -17.07 -6.37
CA ASN A 195 -7.55 -17.83 -7.57
C ASN A 195 -6.45 -17.11 -8.38
N PRO A 196 -5.19 -17.15 -7.91
CA PRO A 196 -4.12 -16.44 -8.60
C PRO A 196 -3.83 -17.08 -9.95
N PRO A 197 -3.46 -16.28 -10.97
CA PRO A 197 -3.05 -16.82 -12.26
C PRO A 197 -1.77 -17.64 -12.13
N ALA A 198 -1.58 -18.59 -13.06
CA ALA A 198 -0.29 -19.25 -13.22
C ALA A 198 0.81 -18.23 -13.54
N LEU A 199 2.06 -18.50 -13.14
CA LEU A 199 3.20 -17.61 -13.35
C LEU A 199 3.73 -17.63 -14.79
N LYS A 200 2.84 -17.43 -15.76
CA LYS A 200 3.16 -17.20 -17.18
C LYS A 200 2.58 -15.87 -17.59
N GLN A 201 3.31 -15.09 -18.37
CA GLN A 201 2.91 -13.74 -18.75
C GLN A 201 1.48 -13.69 -19.36
N ASN A 202 1.18 -14.59 -20.28
CA ASN A 202 -0.14 -14.64 -20.95
C ASN A 202 -1.29 -15.00 -19.98
N ASP A 203 -1.05 -15.90 -19.03
CA ASP A 203 -2.07 -16.29 -18.05
C ASP A 203 -2.37 -15.13 -17.09
N ILE A 204 -1.33 -14.39 -16.67
CA ILE A 204 -1.48 -13.20 -15.82
C ILE A 204 -2.17 -12.06 -16.59
N LEU A 205 -1.77 -11.82 -17.84
CA LEU A 205 -2.42 -10.83 -18.71
C LEU A 205 -3.91 -11.14 -18.84
N SER A 206 -4.26 -12.39 -19.19
CA SER A 206 -5.64 -12.84 -19.31
C SER A 206 -6.40 -12.64 -17.99
N TRP A 207 -5.79 -12.93 -16.85
CA TRP A 207 -6.43 -12.74 -15.54
C TRP A 207 -6.74 -11.26 -15.24
N PHE A 208 -5.83 -10.33 -15.54
CA PHE A 208 -6.07 -8.89 -15.36
C PHE A 208 -7.20 -8.33 -16.22
N GLU A 209 -7.48 -8.95 -17.38
CA GLU A 209 -8.47 -8.47 -18.35
C GLU A 209 -9.84 -9.16 -18.21
N SER A 210 -9.85 -10.46 -17.88
CA SER A 210 -11.04 -11.30 -18.01
C SER A 210 -11.85 -11.49 -16.74
N CYS A 211 -11.30 -11.20 -15.56
CA CYS A 211 -11.98 -11.50 -14.29
C CYS A 211 -12.11 -10.29 -13.35
N MET A 212 -13.08 -10.36 -12.44
CA MET A 212 -13.33 -9.29 -11.47
C MET A 212 -12.20 -9.12 -10.46
N GLU A 213 -11.61 -10.23 -9.98
CA GLU A 213 -10.46 -10.21 -9.05
C GLU A 213 -9.21 -9.59 -9.71
N GLY A 214 -9.14 -9.61 -11.04
CA GLY A 214 -8.10 -8.99 -11.87
C GLY A 214 -8.20 -7.46 -12.02
N LYS A 215 -9.24 -6.84 -11.48
CA LYS A 215 -9.42 -5.37 -11.52
C LYS A 215 -8.62 -4.66 -10.40
N VAL A 216 -7.33 -4.98 -10.31
CA VAL A 216 -6.39 -4.48 -9.30
C VAL A 216 -5.18 -3.82 -9.95
N GLU A 217 -4.39 -3.04 -9.21
CA GLU A 217 -3.19 -2.38 -9.74
C GLU A 217 -2.13 -3.41 -10.17
N GLY A 218 -2.00 -4.47 -9.39
CA GLY A 218 -0.98 -5.47 -9.52
C GLY A 218 -1.14 -6.60 -8.52
N ILE A 219 -0.17 -7.49 -8.52
CA ILE A 219 -0.06 -8.63 -7.60
C ILE A 219 1.25 -8.49 -6.81
N VAL A 220 1.20 -8.82 -5.53
CA VAL A 220 2.39 -9.06 -4.70
C VAL A 220 2.37 -10.52 -4.26
N TRP A 221 3.46 -11.24 -4.48
CA TRP A 221 3.68 -12.60 -3.99
C TRP A 221 4.52 -12.56 -2.72
N HIS A 222 3.98 -13.10 -1.64
CA HIS A 222 4.62 -13.25 -0.35
C HIS A 222 5.29 -14.61 -0.26
N CYS A 223 6.62 -14.63 -0.39
CA CYS A 223 7.43 -15.84 -0.40
C CYS A 223 7.70 -16.36 1.01
N HIS A 224 8.05 -17.64 1.13
CA HIS A 224 8.24 -18.32 2.42
C HIS A 224 9.44 -17.79 3.21
N ASP A 225 10.47 -17.30 2.52
CA ASP A 225 11.66 -16.68 3.07
C ASP A 225 11.45 -15.21 3.51
N GLY A 226 10.22 -14.68 3.34
CA GLY A 226 9.86 -13.29 3.62
C GLY A 226 10.14 -12.33 2.47
N CYS A 227 10.70 -12.80 1.34
CA CYS A 227 10.85 -12.01 0.13
C CYS A 227 9.47 -11.66 -0.45
N LEU A 228 9.38 -10.47 -1.03
CA LEU A 228 8.20 -10.02 -1.75
C LEU A 228 8.57 -9.84 -3.21
N ILE A 229 7.76 -10.39 -4.10
CA ILE A 229 7.88 -10.21 -5.55
C ILE A 229 6.62 -9.49 -6.02
N LYS A 230 6.70 -8.54 -6.96
CA LYS A 230 5.51 -7.85 -7.47
C LYS A 230 5.40 -7.83 -8.98
N LEU A 231 4.20 -7.64 -9.47
CA LEU A 231 3.95 -7.27 -10.86
C LEU A 231 2.85 -6.23 -10.90
N HIS A 232 3.11 -5.13 -11.60
CA HIS A 232 2.10 -4.11 -11.87
C HIS A 232 1.48 -4.36 -13.24
N ARG A 233 0.18 -4.11 -13.40
CA ARG A 233 -0.49 -4.26 -14.69
C ARG A 233 0.10 -3.36 -15.78
N HIS A 234 0.66 -2.19 -15.42
CA HIS A 234 1.33 -1.31 -16.38
C HIS A 234 2.59 -1.95 -17.00
N HIS A 235 3.25 -2.90 -16.32
CA HIS A 235 4.38 -3.63 -16.90
C HIS A 235 3.91 -4.58 -18.02
N LEU A 236 2.63 -4.92 -18.05
CA LEU A 236 2.00 -5.69 -19.14
C LEU A 236 1.32 -4.77 -20.18
N GLY A 237 1.56 -3.46 -20.13
CA GLY A 237 0.94 -2.49 -21.04
C GLY A 237 -0.53 -2.19 -20.74
N LEU A 238 -1.08 -2.68 -19.63
CA LEU A 238 -2.46 -2.44 -19.24
C LEU A 238 -2.63 -1.08 -18.54
N PRO A 239 -3.79 -0.41 -18.71
CA PRO A 239 -4.07 0.87 -18.07
C PRO A 239 -4.30 0.72 -16.57
N TRP A 240 -3.97 1.79 -15.83
CA TRP A 240 -4.33 2.00 -14.43
C TRP A 240 -4.39 3.52 -14.17
N PRO A 241 -5.34 4.04 -13.36
CA PRO A 241 -6.41 3.33 -12.64
C PRO A 241 -7.52 2.79 -13.56
N LEU A 242 -8.31 1.85 -13.04
CA LEU A 242 -9.55 1.40 -13.68
C LEU A 242 -10.77 2.18 -13.15
N PRO A 243 -11.85 2.35 -13.94
CA PRO A 243 -13.08 2.97 -13.46
C PRO A 243 -13.75 2.23 -12.29
N GLU A 244 -13.66 0.90 -12.28
CA GLU A 244 -14.16 0.04 -11.21
C GLU A 244 -13.05 -0.95 -10.84
N THR A 245 -12.59 -0.88 -9.59
CA THR A 245 -11.59 -1.81 -9.03
C THR A 245 -12.26 -2.94 -8.27
N TYR A 246 -11.55 -4.06 -8.07
CA TYR A 246 -12.09 -5.18 -7.32
C TYR A 246 -12.42 -4.79 -5.88
N LEU A 247 -11.49 -4.13 -5.18
CA LEU A 247 -11.69 -3.65 -3.81
C LEU A 247 -12.95 -2.79 -3.69
N ASN A 248 -13.19 -1.89 -4.65
CA ASN A 248 -14.36 -1.02 -4.63
C ASN A 248 -15.68 -1.76 -4.91
N SER A 249 -15.62 -2.92 -5.57
CA SER A 249 -16.83 -3.71 -5.84
C SER A 249 -17.34 -4.49 -4.62
N GLN A 250 -16.59 -4.51 -3.51
CA GLN A 250 -16.95 -5.26 -2.32
C GLN A 250 -17.79 -4.41 -1.34
N PRO A 251 -18.77 -5.03 -0.66
CA PRO A 251 -19.48 -4.36 0.43
C PRO A 251 -18.54 -4.10 1.60
N VAL A 252 -18.84 -3.06 2.38
CA VAL A 252 -18.04 -2.64 3.53
C VAL A 252 -18.93 -2.34 4.72
N VAL A 253 -18.50 -2.75 5.91
CA VAL A 253 -19.09 -2.38 7.19
C VAL A 253 -18.15 -1.46 7.97
N ILE A 254 -18.70 -0.48 8.67
CA ILE A 254 -17.96 0.36 9.60
C ILE A 254 -18.09 -0.25 10.99
N SER A 255 -16.96 -0.61 11.59
CA SER A 255 -16.89 -1.23 12.91
C SER A 255 -16.01 -0.38 13.81
N PHE A 256 -16.57 0.71 14.31
CA PHE A 256 -15.88 1.64 15.19
C PHE A 256 -15.96 1.20 16.67
N ASN A 257 -17.07 0.56 17.05
CA ASN A 257 -17.38 0.13 18.40
C ASN A 257 -17.14 1.24 19.43
N ARG A 258 -18.02 2.26 19.41
CA ARG A 258 -17.93 3.44 20.28
C ARG A 258 -17.78 3.11 21.77
N THR A 259 -18.34 1.99 22.22
CA THR A 259 -18.25 1.58 23.63
C THR A 259 -16.87 1.08 24.06
N LYS A 260 -16.02 0.71 23.09
CA LYS A 260 -14.66 0.21 23.36
C LYS A 260 -13.64 1.33 23.57
N TYR A 261 -13.92 2.54 23.10
CA TYR A 261 -12.98 3.66 23.10
C TYR A 261 -13.62 4.87 23.78
N ASP A 262 -13.27 5.11 25.05
CA ASP A 262 -13.67 6.31 25.80
C ASP A 262 -12.77 7.50 25.42
N TYR A 263 -12.83 7.90 24.15
CA TYR A 263 -12.05 9.01 23.61
C TYR A 263 -12.93 9.90 22.74
N ASP A 264 -12.92 11.20 23.05
CA ASP A 264 -13.65 12.20 22.28
C ASP A 264 -12.82 12.66 21.07
N PHE A 265 -13.17 12.18 19.89
CA PHE A 265 -12.44 12.51 18.66
C PHE A 265 -12.74 13.94 18.22
N GLU A 266 -11.67 14.66 17.82
CA GLU A 266 -11.78 16.02 17.30
C GLU A 266 -12.90 16.13 16.26
N PRO A 267 -13.83 17.09 16.42
CA PRO A 267 -14.88 17.34 15.43
C PRO A 267 -14.26 17.58 14.06
N LYS A 268 -14.78 16.88 13.03
CA LYS A 268 -14.29 16.85 11.64
C LYS A 268 -13.08 15.94 11.36
N SER A 269 -12.53 15.25 12.36
CA SER A 269 -11.54 14.20 12.10
C SER A 269 -12.19 13.00 11.40
N LEU A 270 -11.40 12.23 10.64
CA LEU A 270 -11.88 10.97 10.05
C LEU A 270 -12.39 10.01 11.12
N PHE A 271 -11.71 9.94 12.28
CA PHE A 271 -12.14 9.12 13.39
C PHE A 271 -13.54 9.53 13.88
N HIS A 272 -13.79 10.83 14.05
CA HIS A 272 -15.11 11.33 14.41
C HIS A 272 -16.17 10.91 13.37
N HIS A 273 -15.92 11.16 12.08
CA HIS A 273 -16.86 10.81 11.02
C HIS A 273 -17.16 9.30 10.96
N PHE A 274 -16.14 8.44 11.00
CA PHE A 274 -16.35 6.99 11.02
C PHE A 274 -17.01 6.51 12.32
N SER A 275 -16.79 7.18 13.46
CA SER A 275 -17.48 6.85 14.70
C SER A 275 -19.00 7.11 14.63
N VAL A 276 -19.42 8.10 13.85
CA VAL A 276 -20.85 8.40 13.62
C VAL A 276 -21.49 7.35 12.70
N LEU A 277 -20.71 6.76 11.79
CA LEU A 277 -21.15 5.70 10.89
C LEU A 277 -21.05 4.29 11.49
N ASP A 278 -20.74 4.15 12.78
CA ASP A 278 -20.56 2.84 13.44
C ASP A 278 -21.76 1.91 13.21
N GLY A 279 -21.48 0.68 12.76
CA GLY A 279 -22.46 -0.35 12.42
C GLY A 279 -23.13 -0.20 11.05
N GLN A 280 -22.88 0.89 10.31
CA GLN A 280 -23.45 1.06 8.97
C GLN A 280 -22.74 0.17 7.95
N LYS A 281 -23.51 -0.28 6.95
CA LYS A 281 -23.04 -1.10 5.82
C LYS A 281 -23.30 -0.37 4.51
N PHE A 282 -22.33 -0.43 3.61
CA PHE A 282 -22.38 0.12 2.27
C PHE A 282 -22.16 -0.99 1.24
N ASP A 283 -22.79 -0.89 0.08
CA ASP A 283 -22.65 -1.87 -0.99
C ASP A 283 -21.26 -1.83 -1.65
N ARG A 284 -20.62 -0.66 -1.63
CA ARG A 284 -19.28 -0.44 -2.19
C ARG A 284 -18.47 0.52 -1.32
N LEU A 285 -17.16 0.41 -1.40
CA LEU A 285 -16.23 1.27 -0.67
C LEU A 285 -16.41 2.76 -1.01
N LYS A 286 -16.68 3.09 -2.28
CA LYS A 286 -16.93 4.47 -2.73
C LYS A 286 -18.29 5.04 -2.32
N ASP A 287 -19.21 4.22 -1.83
CA ASP A 287 -20.56 4.66 -1.47
C ASP A 287 -20.60 5.30 -0.07
N ILE A 288 -19.49 5.26 0.68
CA ILE A 288 -19.36 5.91 1.98
C ILE A 288 -19.47 7.43 1.82
N ASN A 289 -20.44 8.02 2.50
CA ASN A 289 -20.66 9.47 2.53
C ASN A 289 -20.82 9.96 3.98
N PHE A 290 -20.21 11.10 4.29
CA PHE A 290 -20.30 11.75 5.61
C PHE A 290 -21.44 12.79 5.71
N ASP A 291 -22.14 13.08 4.62
CA ASP A 291 -23.27 14.02 4.56
C ASP A 291 -24.64 13.35 4.84
N ALA A 292 -24.67 12.07 5.25
CA ALA A 292 -25.90 11.29 5.49
C ALA A 292 -26.52 11.59 6.87
#